data_AF-A0A0K1JGP6-F1
#
_entry.id   AF-A0A0K1JGP6-F1
#
_cell.length_a   1.000
_cell.length_b   1.000
_cell.length_c   1.000
_cell.angle_alpha   90.00
_cell.angle_beta   90.00
_cell.angle_gamma   90.00
#
_symmetry.space_group_name_H-M   'P 1'
#
loop_
_entity.id
_entity.type
_entity.pdbx_description
1 polymer ?
#
loop_
_entity_poly.entity_id
_entity_poly.type
_entity_poly.pdbx_seq_one_letter_code
_entity_poly.pdbx_strand_id
1 'polypeptide(L)'
;MDQDQRLARRAALWVIVGIVLVSWTVVAAYAVGLGLFAASHCPNSVGDNHVNMDGGWFVIGTVLIWAAPFVIGAAWFRNPLWTALDAASITIGTFVVANLFVNPPTFCW
;
A
#
# COMPACT_ATOMS: atom_id res chain seq x y z
N MET A 1 14.68 -12.60 37.13
CA MET A 1 13.93 -13.53 36.24
C MET A 1 12.70 -12.88 35.59
N ASP A 2 11.90 -12.05 36.27
CA ASP A 2 10.68 -11.45 35.68
C ASP A 2 10.88 -10.27 34.69
N GLN A 3 12.02 -9.59 34.68
CA GLN A 3 12.26 -8.49 33.74
C GLN A 3 12.65 -8.99 32.35
N ASP A 4 13.52 -10.01 32.27
CA ASP A 4 13.97 -10.58 31.00
C ASP A 4 12.82 -11.20 30.20
N GLN A 5 11.89 -11.88 30.89
CA GLN A 5 10.68 -12.46 30.29
C GLN A 5 9.75 -11.38 29.71
N ARG A 6 9.60 -10.23 30.39
CA ARG A 6 8.76 -9.12 29.89
C ARG A 6 9.39 -8.42 28.69
N LEU A 7 10.71 -8.27 28.66
CA LEU A 7 11.45 -7.73 27.52
C LEU A 7 11.36 -8.67 26.31
N ALA A 8 11.61 -9.97 26.52
CA ALA A 8 11.50 -10.99 25.47
C ALA A 8 10.09 -11.04 24.87
N ARG A 9 9.04 -10.99 25.70
CA ARG A 9 7.64 -10.98 25.23
C ARG A 9 7.31 -9.72 24.42
N ARG A 10 7.79 -8.54 24.86
CA ARG A 10 7.61 -7.29 24.10
C ARG A 10 8.33 -7.33 22.76
N ALA A 11 9.57 -7.81 22.73
CA ALA A 11 10.34 -7.98 21.51
C ALA A 11 9.63 -8.93 20.54
N ALA A 12 9.16 -10.08 21.01
CA ALA A 12 8.39 -11.03 20.20
C ALA A 12 7.11 -10.40 19.62
N LEU A 13 6.37 -9.62 20.41
CA LEU A 13 5.18 -8.90 19.93
C LEU A 13 5.53 -7.91 18.81
N TRP A 14 6.61 -7.13 18.96
CA TRP A 14 7.03 -6.19 17.91
C TRP A 14 7.50 -6.89 16.64
N VAL A 15 8.16 -8.05 16.77
CA VAL A 15 8.55 -8.88 15.61
C VAL A 15 7.30 -9.38 14.88
N ILE A 16 6.29 -9.88 15.61
CA ILE A 16 5.04 -10.35 15.01
C ILE A 16 4.32 -9.19 14.29
N VAL A 17 4.24 -8.01 14.92
CA VAL A 17 3.66 -6.81 14.29
C VAL A 17 4.41 -6.46 13.01
N GLY A 18 5.75 -6.49 13.03
CA GLY A 18 6.57 -6.26 11.84
C GLY A 18 6.26 -7.26 10.72
N ILE A 19 6.20 -8.55 11.03
CA ILE A 19 5.89 -9.61 10.03
C ILE A 19 4.50 -9.40 9.44
N VAL A 20 3.51 -9.06 10.26
CA VAL A 20 2.14 -8.81 9.80
C VAL A 20 2.09 -7.61 8.86
N LEU A 21 2.77 -6.50 9.19
CA LEU A 21 2.82 -5.31 8.33
C LEU A 21 3.55 -5.55 7.00
N VAL A 22 4.62 -6.33 7.01
CA VAL A 22 5.32 -6.74 5.78
C VAL A 22 4.40 -7.60 4.93
N SER A 23 3.76 -8.61 5.52
CA SER A 23 2.83 -9.49 4.82
C SER A 23 1.66 -8.70 4.23
N TRP A 24 1.11 -7.76 4.99
CA TRP A 24 0.05 -6.85 4.56
C TRP A 24 0.48 -6.00 3.35
N THR A 25 1.72 -5.49 3.37
CA THR A 25 2.28 -4.71 2.26
C THR A 25 2.44 -5.56 1.00
N VAL A 26 2.88 -6.82 1.13
CA VAL A 26 3.00 -7.74 -0.01
C VAL A 26 1.63 -8.02 -0.61
N VAL A 27 0.61 -8.27 0.21
CA VAL A 27 -0.77 -8.50 -0.26
C VAL A 27 -1.31 -7.27 -0.97
N ALA A 28 -1.10 -6.07 -0.42
CA ALA A 28 -1.52 -4.83 -1.05
C ALA A 28 -0.81 -4.59 -2.39
N ALA A 29 0.49 -4.83 -2.48
CA ALA A 29 1.25 -4.70 -3.72
C ALA A 29 0.73 -5.67 -4.81
N TYR A 30 0.43 -6.92 -4.43
CA TYR A 30 -0.17 -7.88 -5.34
C TYR A 30 -1.56 -7.44 -5.83
N ALA A 31 -2.41 -6.94 -4.93
CA ALA A 31 -3.72 -6.41 -5.28
C ALA A 31 -3.63 -5.18 -6.20
N VAL A 32 -2.70 -4.25 -5.95
CA VAL A 32 -2.43 -3.13 -6.86
C VAL A 32 -2.05 -3.65 -8.24
N GLY A 33 -1.20 -4.67 -8.34
CA GLY A 33 -0.86 -5.31 -9.61
C GLY A 33 -2.10 -5.80 -10.37
N LEU A 34 -3.00 -6.51 -9.71
CA LEU A 34 -4.27 -6.94 -10.30
C LEU A 34 -5.14 -5.76 -10.75
N GLY A 35 -5.20 -4.71 -9.94
CA GLY A 35 -5.90 -3.47 -10.27
C GLY A 35 -5.32 -2.78 -11.50
N LEU A 36 -4.00 -2.75 -11.65
CA LEU A 36 -3.32 -2.21 -12.84
C LEU A 36 -3.63 -3.03 -14.10
N PHE A 37 -3.70 -4.35 -14.00
CA PHE A 37 -4.15 -5.19 -15.10
C PHE A 37 -5.61 -4.91 -15.47
N ALA A 38 -6.51 -4.80 -14.48
CA ALA A 38 -7.91 -4.45 -14.72
C ALA A 38 -8.09 -3.02 -15.25
N ALA A 39 -7.19 -2.11 -14.88
CA ALA A 39 -7.18 -0.71 -15.30
C ALA A 39 -6.63 -0.53 -16.73
N SER A 40 -6.06 -1.58 -17.31
CA SER A 40 -5.48 -1.50 -18.64
C SER A 40 -6.54 -1.33 -19.71
N HIS A 41 -6.20 -0.51 -20.70
CA HIS A 41 -7.02 -0.28 -21.89
C HIS A 41 -6.21 -0.66 -23.13
N CYS A 42 -6.83 -1.39 -24.06
CA CYS A 42 -6.22 -1.69 -25.36
C CYS A 42 -6.55 -0.53 -26.32
N PRO A 43 -5.56 0.26 -26.79
CA PRO A 43 -5.82 1.35 -27.70
C PRO A 43 -6.18 0.78 -29.09
N ASN A 44 -7.49 0.67 -29.37
CA ASN A 44 -7.98 0.40 -30.74
C ASN A 44 -7.91 1.66 -31.62
N SER A 45 -7.58 2.81 -31.04
CA SER A 45 -7.56 4.12 -31.70
C SER A 45 -6.37 4.93 -31.20
N VAL A 46 -5.57 5.41 -32.16
CA VAL A 46 -4.41 6.28 -31.96
C VAL A 46 -4.87 7.57 -31.27
N GLY A 47 -4.66 7.72 -29.96
CA GLY A 47 -4.87 9.02 -29.30
C GLY A 47 -5.21 9.00 -27.81
N ASP A 48 -6.02 8.05 -27.33
CA ASP A 48 -6.61 8.15 -25.98
C ASP A 48 -6.11 7.05 -25.05
N ASN A 49 -4.91 7.23 -24.51
CA ASN A 49 -4.44 6.45 -23.36
C ASN A 49 -5.20 6.91 -22.11
N HIS A 50 -6.30 6.24 -21.79
CA HIS A 50 -7.10 6.49 -20.59
C HIS A 50 -7.10 5.27 -19.68
N VAL A 51 -7.10 5.52 -18.37
CA VAL A 51 -7.23 4.48 -17.35
C VAL A 51 -8.65 3.96 -17.36
N ASN A 52 -8.85 2.64 -17.40
CA ASN A 52 -10.16 2.07 -17.09
C ASN A 52 -10.45 2.29 -15.60
N MET A 53 -11.45 3.12 -15.31
CA MET A 53 -11.73 3.56 -13.94
C MET A 53 -12.18 2.43 -13.02
N ASP A 54 -12.73 1.32 -13.53
CA ASP A 54 -13.07 0.18 -12.68
C ASP A 54 -11.83 -0.41 -12.00
N GLY A 55 -10.74 -0.59 -12.75
CA GLY A 55 -9.44 -0.98 -12.18
C GLY A 55 -8.78 0.16 -11.41
N GLY A 56 -8.96 1.41 -11.85
CA GLY A 56 -8.41 2.57 -11.16
C GLY A 56 -8.97 2.76 -9.75
N TRP A 57 -10.28 2.64 -9.56
CA TRP A 57 -10.93 2.68 -8.25
C TRP A 57 -10.46 1.54 -7.34
N PHE A 58 -10.21 0.36 -7.90
CA PHE A 58 -9.66 -0.77 -7.15
C PHE A 58 -8.25 -0.47 -6.62
N VAL A 59 -7.38 0.13 -7.44
CA VAL A 59 -6.03 0.55 -7.02
C VAL A 59 -6.11 1.62 -5.92
N ILE A 60 -6.94 2.65 -6.10
CA ILE A 60 -7.12 3.73 -5.12
C ILE A 60 -7.63 3.16 -3.78
N GLY A 61 -8.66 2.31 -3.82
CA GLY A 61 -9.21 1.67 -2.63
C GLY A 61 -8.19 0.79 -1.91
N THR A 62 -7.42 0.01 -2.66
CA THR A 62 -6.34 -0.83 -2.12
C THR A 62 -5.27 0.00 -1.43
N VAL A 63 -4.83 1.10 -2.04
CA VAL A 63 -3.83 2.01 -1.47
C VAL A 63 -4.34 2.65 -0.16
N LEU A 64 -5.60 3.09 -0.11
CA LEU A 64 -6.20 3.65 1.10
C LEU A 64 -6.25 2.63 2.24
N ILE A 65 -6.70 1.41 1.94
CA ILE A 65 -6.78 0.31 2.90
C ILE A 65 -5.39 -0.12 3.38
N TRP A 66 -4.41 -0.11 2.48
CA TRP A 66 -3.02 -0.44 2.81
C TRP A 66 -2.38 0.58 3.75
N ALA A 67 -2.63 1.87 3.57
CA ALA A 67 -2.08 2.94 4.39
C ALA A 67 -2.64 2.96 5.83
N ALA A 68 -3.89 2.49 6.01
CA ALA A 68 -4.62 2.56 7.28
C ALA A 68 -3.83 2.09 8.54
N PRO A 69 -3.19 0.91 8.58
CA PRO A 69 -2.44 0.48 9.76
C PRO A 69 -1.27 1.41 10.13
N PHE A 70 -0.65 2.08 9.17
CA PHE A 70 0.44 3.03 9.42
C PHE A 70 -0.09 4.32 10.04
N VAL A 71 -1.18 4.86 9.49
CA VAL A 71 -1.90 6.03 10.03
C VAL A 71 -2.38 5.76 11.47
N ILE A 72 -3.03 4.62 11.68
CA ILE A 72 -3.53 4.21 13.00
C ILE A 72 -2.36 4.05 13.99
N GLY A 73 -1.27 3.40 13.57
CA GLY A 73 -0.10 3.25 14.40
C GLY A 73 0.57 4.58 14.76
N ALA A 74 0.62 5.54 13.84
CA ALA A 74 1.11 6.89 14.11
C ALA A 74 0.25 7.62 15.13
N ALA A 75 -1.08 7.55 15.00
CA ALA A 75 -2.01 8.17 15.93
C ALA A 75 -1.96 7.54 17.34
N TRP A 76 -1.83 6.21 17.42
CA TRP A 76 -1.87 5.46 18.67
C TRP A 76 -0.56 5.53 19.46
N PHE A 77 0.58 5.26 18.80
CA PHE A 77 1.88 5.19 19.49
C PHE A 77 2.55 6.56 19.61
N ARG A 78 2.18 7.54 18.77
CA ARG A 78 2.75 8.90 18.74
C ARG A 78 4.29 8.92 18.77
N ASN A 79 4.91 7.94 18.11
CA ASN A 79 6.36 7.78 18.04
C ASN A 79 6.84 8.26 16.66
N PRO A 80 7.97 8.99 16.57
CA PRO A 80 8.54 9.45 15.28
C PRO A 80 8.68 8.34 14.24
N LEU A 81 8.98 7.10 14.64
CA LEU A 81 9.07 5.98 13.71
C LEU A 81 7.75 5.72 12.99
N TRP A 82 6.64 5.70 13.74
CA TRP A 82 5.32 5.46 13.17
C TRP A 82 4.85 6.65 12.33
N THR A 83 5.15 7.88 12.75
CA THR A 83 4.87 9.08 11.94
C THR A 83 5.63 9.06 10.61
N ALA A 84 6.88 8.61 10.60
CA ALA A 84 7.66 8.46 9.38
C ALA A 84 7.08 7.38 8.45
N LEU A 85 6.65 6.24 9.01
CA LEU A 85 5.99 5.17 8.24
C LEU A 85 4.65 5.63 7.65
N ASP A 86 3.86 6.37 8.41
CA ASP A 86 2.62 6.99 7.94
C ASP A 86 2.90 7.94 6.77
N ALA A 87 3.78 8.92 6.96
CA ALA A 87 4.16 9.86 5.91
C ALA A 87 4.69 9.17 4.65
N ALA A 88 5.51 8.12 4.81
CA ALA A 88 5.99 7.30 3.70
C ALA A 88 4.84 6.57 2.99
N SER A 89 3.93 5.97 3.74
CA SER A 89 2.78 5.23 3.17
C SER A 89 1.87 6.15 2.34
N ILE A 90 1.58 7.35 2.83
CA ILE A 90 0.76 8.34 2.11
C ILE A 90 1.49 8.86 0.86
N THR A 91 2.81 9.11 0.98
CA THR A 91 3.63 9.58 -0.15
C THR A 91 3.69 8.53 -1.26
N ILE A 92 3.97 7.27 -0.90
CA ILE A 92 4.02 6.15 -1.84
C ILE A 92 2.64 5.94 -2.46
N GLY A 93 1.57 5.95 -1.67
CA GLY A 93 0.21 5.78 -2.16
C GLY A 93 -0.20 6.87 -3.15
N THR A 94 0.09 8.13 -2.83
CA THR A 94 -0.16 9.26 -3.73
C THR A 94 0.64 9.12 -5.02
N PHE A 95 1.92 8.71 -4.92
CA PHE A 95 2.76 8.48 -6.08
C PHE A 95 2.21 7.36 -6.98
N VAL A 96 1.78 6.23 -6.41
CA VAL A 96 1.17 5.11 -7.16
C VAL A 96 -0.07 5.57 -7.91
N VAL A 97 -0.97 6.29 -7.24
CA VAL A 97 -2.20 6.80 -7.87
C VAL A 97 -1.86 7.82 -8.95
N ALA A 98 -0.97 8.78 -8.68
CA ALA A 98 -0.55 9.76 -9.70
C ALA A 98 0.07 9.07 -10.92
N ASN A 99 0.93 8.08 -10.70
CA ASN A 99 1.60 7.34 -11.77
C ASN A 99 0.60 6.54 -12.61
N LEU A 100 -0.45 5.97 -12.00
CA LEU A 100 -1.53 5.31 -12.74
C LEU A 100 -2.18 6.23 -13.77
N PHE A 101 -2.42 7.50 -13.44
CA PHE A 101 -3.04 8.46 -14.37
C PHE A 101 -2.06 9.05 -15.38
N VAL A 102 -0.81 9.27 -15.00
CA VAL A 102 0.23 9.82 -15.90
C VAL A 102 0.71 8.75 -16.90
N ASN A 103 0.81 7.51 -16.46
CA ASN A 103 1.28 6.37 -17.23
C ASN A 103 0.25 5.23 -17.18
N PRO A 104 -0.89 5.36 -17.87
CA PRO A 104 -1.91 4.33 -17.88
C PRO A 104 -1.34 3.00 -18.41
N PRO A 105 -1.60 1.88 -17.73
CA PRO A 105 -1.03 0.59 -18.11
C PRO A 105 -1.58 0.12 -19.46
N THR A 106 -0.68 -0.21 -20.39
CA THR A 106 -1.00 -0.76 -21.71
C THR A 106 -0.61 -2.24 -21.79
N PHE A 107 -1.36 -3.09 -21.08
CA PHE A 107 -1.20 -4.54 -21.20
C PHE A 107 -2.07 -5.05 -22.35
N CYS A 108 -1.50 -5.09 -23.56
CA CYS A 108 -2.12 -5.73 -24.73
C CYS A 108 -1.48 -7.12 -24.90
N TRP A 109 -2.29 -8.18 -24.94
CA TRP A 109 -1.88 -9.54 -25.31
C TRP A 109 -2.63 -9.97 -26.57
#